data_AF-A0A553WK40-F1
#
_entry.id   AF-A0A553WK40-F1
#
_cell.length_a   1.000
_cell.length_b   1.000
_cell.length_c   1.000
_cell.angle_alpha   90.00
_cell.angle_beta   90.00
_cell.angle_gamma   90.00
#
_symmetry.space_group_name_H-M   'P 1'
#
loop_
_entity.id
_entity.type
_entity.pdbx_description
1 polymer ?
#
loop_
_entity_poly.entity_id
_entity_poly.type
_entity_poly.pdbx_seq_one_letter_code
_entity_poly.pdbx_strand_id
1 'polypeptide(L)'
;MADCPKCRGRMSTGYGYLPDTGTRIRWMEGKPGFWKSMTGSFRAADLRGSRCDECGFVELYVDIASKPEKTIESLDEENQRLRSMIAHLQERVASLEVIATDPGLRTAQQIEELRYLPSDQDR
;
A
#
# COMPACT_ATOMS: atom_id res chain seq x y z
N MET A 1 -7.25 -31.65 -24.56
CA MET A 1 -7.96 -30.59 -23.81
C MET A 1 -8.32 -31.21 -22.47
N ALA A 2 -7.92 -30.61 -21.36
CA ALA A 2 -8.29 -31.12 -20.05
C ALA A 2 -9.79 -30.88 -19.84
N ASP A 3 -10.51 -31.91 -19.37
CA ASP A 3 -11.92 -31.78 -19.01
C ASP A 3 -12.02 -31.13 -17.63
N CYS A 4 -13.03 -30.28 -17.42
CA CYS A 4 -13.24 -29.64 -16.14
C CYS A 4 -13.45 -30.68 -15.03
N PRO A 5 -12.71 -30.63 -13.92
CA PRO A 5 -12.86 -31.61 -12.84
C PRO A 5 -14.22 -31.53 -12.12
N LYS A 6 -14.97 -30.42 -12.28
CA LYS A 6 -16.26 -30.19 -11.62
C LYS A 6 -17.45 -30.65 -12.45
N CYS A 7 -17.49 -30.33 -13.74
CA CYS A 7 -18.65 -30.62 -14.61
C CYS A 7 -18.30 -31.42 -15.88
N ARG A 8 -17.03 -31.79 -16.07
CA ARG A 8 -16.49 -32.40 -17.31
C ARG A 8 -16.68 -31.55 -18.56
N GLY A 9 -17.02 -30.27 -18.38
CA GLY A 9 -17.13 -29.30 -19.45
C GLY A 9 -15.78 -28.91 -20.04
N ARG A 10 -15.84 -28.21 -21.18
CA ARG A 10 -14.64 -27.75 -21.89
C ARG A 10 -13.87 -26.72 -21.06
N MET A 11 -12.54 -26.90 -21.00
CA MET A 11 -11.63 -25.89 -20.45
C MET A 11 -10.97 -25.08 -21.57
N SER A 12 -10.97 -23.76 -21.41
CA SER A 12 -10.28 -22.78 -22.25
C SER A 12 -9.03 -22.27 -21.51
N THR A 13 -7.89 -22.18 -22.21
CA THR A 13 -6.66 -21.59 -21.66
C THR A 13 -6.72 -20.08 -21.79
N GLY A 14 -6.32 -19.36 -20.74
CA GLY A 14 -6.34 -17.90 -20.74
C GLY A 14 -5.50 -17.33 -19.61
N TYR A 15 -5.67 -16.02 -19.40
CA TYR A 15 -4.89 -15.27 -18.44
C TYR A 15 -5.80 -14.69 -17.36
N GLY A 16 -5.44 -14.95 -16.10
CA GLY A 16 -6.04 -14.34 -14.93
C GLY A 16 -5.31 -13.06 -14.59
N TYR A 17 -6.06 -11.97 -14.49
CA TYR A 17 -5.56 -10.70 -13.99
C TYR A 17 -5.87 -10.59 -12.50
N LEU A 18 -4.83 -10.41 -11.67
CA LEU A 18 -4.98 -10.09 -10.25
C LEU A 18 -4.58 -8.61 -10.03
N PRO A 19 -5.50 -7.73 -9.60
CA PRO A 19 -5.13 -6.38 -9.19
C PRO A 19 -4.36 -6.41 -7.88
N ASP A 20 -3.47 -5.43 -7.69
CA ASP A 20 -2.69 -5.22 -6.46
C ASP A 20 -3.54 -5.20 -5.17
N THR A 21 -4.84 -4.84 -5.29
CA THR A 21 -5.79 -4.77 -4.18
C THR A 21 -6.43 -6.12 -3.81
N GLY A 22 -6.10 -7.21 -4.51
CA GLY A 22 -6.54 -8.58 -4.18
C GLY A 22 -8.04 -8.87 -4.30
N THR A 23 -8.82 -7.92 -4.84
CA THR A 23 -10.29 -7.95 -4.68
C THR A 23 -11.03 -8.78 -5.72
N ARG A 24 -10.56 -8.91 -6.98
CA ARG A 24 -11.21 -9.73 -8.03
C ARG A 24 -10.25 -10.22 -9.10
N ILE A 25 -10.26 -11.53 -9.36
CA ILE A 25 -9.59 -12.13 -10.54
C ILE A 25 -10.51 -11.97 -11.74
N ARG A 26 -10.03 -11.31 -12.80
CA ARG A 26 -10.77 -11.21 -14.08
C ARG A 26 -10.16 -12.16 -15.10
N TRP A 27 -11.00 -13.01 -15.67
CA TRP A 27 -10.62 -13.87 -16.79
C TRP A 27 -10.61 -13.07 -18.08
N MET A 28 -9.49 -13.11 -18.79
CA MET A 28 -9.34 -12.43 -20.07
C MET A 28 -8.90 -13.43 -21.12
N GLU A 29 -9.64 -13.46 -22.23
CA GLU A 29 -9.26 -14.21 -23.42
C GLU A 29 -8.24 -13.38 -24.23
N GLY A 30 -7.25 -14.03 -24.85
CA GLY A 30 -6.27 -13.38 -25.73
C GLY A 30 -4.80 -13.51 -25.28
N LYS A 31 -3.90 -12.74 -25.91
CA LYS A 31 -2.44 -12.78 -25.67
C LYS A 31 -2.04 -11.90 -24.46
N PRO A 32 -1.04 -12.29 -23.66
CA PRO A 32 -0.71 -11.62 -22.40
C PRO A 32 -0.18 -10.19 -22.59
N GLY A 33 0.58 -9.92 -23.66
CA GLY A 33 1.12 -8.58 -23.95
C GLY A 33 0.10 -7.55 -24.42
N PHE A 34 -1.05 -7.97 -24.94
CA PHE A 34 -2.10 -7.08 -25.44
C PHE A 34 -2.85 -6.37 -24.31
N TRP A 35 -3.07 -7.05 -23.19
CA TRP A 35 -3.79 -6.47 -22.07
C TRP A 35 -2.89 -5.55 -21.23
N LYS A 36 -1.60 -5.85 -21.12
CA LYS A 36 -0.61 -4.95 -20.49
C LYS A 36 -0.56 -3.54 -21.10
N SER A 37 -0.76 -3.40 -22.41
CA SER A 37 -0.78 -2.09 -23.06
C SER A 37 -2.10 -1.34 -22.87
N MET A 38 -3.20 -2.04 -22.63
CA MET A 38 -4.52 -1.42 -22.40
C MET A 38 -4.76 -1.01 -20.96
N THR A 39 -4.26 -1.77 -19.97
CA THR A 39 -4.50 -1.49 -18.54
C THR A 39 -3.40 -0.62 -17.93
N GLY A 40 -2.88 0.33 -18.71
CA GLY A 40 -1.74 1.18 -18.35
C GLY A 40 -1.76 1.59 -16.88
N SER A 41 -0.73 1.14 -16.15
CA SER A 41 -0.43 1.45 -14.75
C SER A 41 -0.86 0.45 -13.65
N PHE A 42 -1.43 -0.71 -13.95
CA PHE A 42 -1.62 -1.75 -12.94
C PHE A 42 -0.50 -2.80 -12.94
N ARG A 43 0.08 -3.10 -11.76
CA ARG A 43 1.05 -4.20 -11.59
C ARG A 43 0.28 -5.52 -11.50
N ALA A 44 -0.02 -6.07 -12.67
CA ALA A 44 -0.76 -7.32 -12.75
C ALA A 44 0.20 -8.50 -12.84
N ALA A 45 0.07 -9.45 -11.92
CA ALA A 45 0.66 -10.75 -12.11
C ALA A 45 -0.11 -11.48 -13.23
N ASP A 46 0.57 -11.78 -14.34
CA ASP A 46 0.01 -12.61 -15.41
C ASP A 46 -0.06 -14.06 -14.91
N LEU A 47 -1.21 -14.46 -14.35
CA LEU A 47 -1.42 -15.85 -13.97
C LEU A 47 -1.90 -16.62 -15.20
N ARG A 48 -1.10 -17.62 -15.63
CA ARG A 48 -1.55 -18.58 -16.62
C ARG A 48 -2.53 -19.54 -15.97
N GLY A 49 -3.65 -19.80 -16.62
CA GLY A 49 -4.64 -20.71 -16.09
C GLY A 49 -5.49 -21.34 -17.18
N SER A 50 -6.41 -22.19 -16.74
CA SER A 50 -7.49 -22.75 -17.55
C SER A 50 -8.83 -22.46 -16.85
N ARG A 51 -9.86 -22.12 -17.61
CA ARG A 51 -11.21 -21.86 -17.11
C ARG A 51 -12.19 -22.78 -17.81
N CYS A 52 -13.15 -23.33 -17.06
CA CYS A 52 -14.28 -24.03 -17.63
C CYS A 52 -15.33 -23.04 -18.16
N ASP A 53 -15.72 -23.21 -19.42
CA ASP A 53 -16.68 -22.34 -20.08
C ASP A 53 -18.13 -22.58 -19.58
N GLU A 54 -18.40 -23.76 -19.02
CA GLU A 54 -19.73 -24.16 -18.54
C GLU A 54 -19.98 -23.77 -17.08
N CYS A 55 -19.10 -24.20 -16.15
CA CYS A 55 -19.33 -24.01 -14.71
C CYS A 55 -18.46 -22.91 -14.08
N GLY A 56 -17.59 -22.27 -14.85
CA GLY A 56 -16.72 -21.19 -14.38
C GLY A 56 -15.59 -21.62 -13.45
N PHE A 57 -15.31 -22.92 -13.31
CA PHE A 57 -14.14 -23.41 -12.57
C PHE A 57 -12.85 -22.84 -13.17
N VAL A 58 -11.95 -22.33 -12.32
CA VAL A 58 -10.65 -21.78 -12.75
C VAL A 58 -9.54 -22.54 -12.07
N GLU A 59 -8.57 -23.00 -12.87
CA GLU A 59 -7.32 -23.58 -12.42
C GLU A 59 -6.20 -22.60 -12.72
N LEU A 60 -5.49 -22.16 -11.67
CA LEU A 60 -4.40 -21.20 -11.77
C LEU A 60 -3.08 -21.94 -11.59
N TYR A 61 -2.15 -21.75 -12.53
CA TYR A 61 -0.80 -22.26 -12.42
C TYR A 61 0.11 -21.12 -11.98
N VAL A 62 0.70 -21.29 -10.80
CA VAL A 62 1.81 -20.44 -10.38
C VAL A 62 3.04 -20.97 -11.10
N ASP A 63 3.65 -20.14 -11.95
CA ASP A 63 4.95 -20.46 -12.51
C ASP A 63 5.99 -20.38 -11.39
N ILE A 64 6.46 -21.53 -10.90
CA ILE A 64 7.46 -21.62 -9.83
C ILE A 64 8.80 -21.02 -10.28
N ALA A 65 9.04 -20.91 -11.59
CA ALA A 65 10.20 -20.23 -12.16
C ALA A 65 9.99 -18.72 -12.35
N SER A 66 8.78 -18.18 -12.08
CA SER A 66 8.55 -16.75 -12.10
C SER A 66 9.37 -16.07 -11.00
N LYS A 67 10.15 -15.07 -11.39
CA LYS A 67 10.89 -14.25 -10.43
C LYS A 67 9.89 -13.39 -9.66
N PRO A 68 9.88 -13.41 -8.32
CA PRO A 68 9.02 -12.53 -7.54
C PRO A 68 9.36 -11.07 -7.86
N GLU A 69 8.33 -10.22 -8.04
CA GLU A 69 8.55 -8.79 -8.35
C GLU A 69 9.30 -8.05 -7.23
N LYS A 70 9.13 -8.51 -5.99
CA LYS A 70 9.88 -8.04 -4.82
C LYS A 70 10.51 -9.23 -4.13
N THR A 71 11.83 -9.17 -3.94
CA THR A 71 12.54 -10.13 -3.09
C THR A 71 12.26 -9.84 -1.63
N ILE A 72 12.42 -10.85 -0.76
CA ILE A 72 12.34 -10.66 0.69
C ILE A 72 13.29 -9.53 1.14
N GLU A 73 14.49 -9.51 0.56
CA GLU A 73 15.49 -8.45 0.79
C GLU A 73 14.96 -7.05 0.43
N SER A 74 14.29 -6.88 -0.71
CA SER A 74 13.69 -5.59 -1.08
C SER A 74 12.58 -5.15 -0.13
N LEU A 75 11.82 -6.10 0.42
CA LEU A 75 10.77 -5.83 1.41
C LEU A 75 11.39 -5.46 2.76
N ASP A 76 12.50 -6.09 3.14
CA ASP A 76 13.23 -5.74 4.37
C ASP A 76 13.84 -4.35 4.29
N GLU A 77 14.41 -3.96 3.13
CA GLU A 77 14.87 -2.59 2.90
C GLU A 77 13.73 -1.57 2.99
N GLU A 78 12.59 -1.85 2.35
CA GLU A 78 11.41 -0.97 2.42
C GLU A 78 10.90 -0.85 3.87
N ASN A 79 10.82 -1.96 4.60
CA ASN A 79 10.42 -1.97 6.01
C ASN A 79 11.36 -1.14 6.87
N GLN A 80 12.68 -1.25 6.63
CA GLN A 80 13.66 -0.47 7.38
C GLN A 80 13.51 1.03 7.12
N ARG A 81 13.25 1.43 5.86
CA ARG A 81 12.98 2.83 5.50
C ARG A 81 11.68 3.34 6.11
N LEU A 82 10.63 2.52 6.11
CA LEU A 82 9.35 2.90 6.72
C LEU A 82 9.49 3.06 8.24
N ARG A 83 10.23 2.16 8.90
CA ARG A 83 10.50 2.24 10.34
C ARG A 83 11.29 3.50 10.70
N SER A 84 12.31 3.87 9.92
CA SER A 84 13.06 5.11 10.18
C SER A 84 12.18 6.36 9.99
N MET A 85 11.31 6.36 8.98
CA MET A 85 10.36 7.45 8.76
C MET A 85 9.36 7.57 9.91
N ILE A 86 8.84 6.46 10.42
CA ILE A 86 7.97 6.45 11.60
C ILE A 86 8.70 6.99 12.83
N ALA A 87 9.95 6.58 13.07
CA ALA A 87 10.73 7.07 14.20
C ALA A 87 10.91 8.61 14.13
N HIS A 88 11.24 9.14 12.96
CA HIS A 88 11.35 10.59 12.76
C HIS A 88 10.01 11.32 12.94
N LEU A 89 8.91 10.73 12.49
CA LEU A 89 7.58 11.31 12.69
C LEU A 89 7.20 11.32 14.17
N GLN A 90 7.50 10.25 14.90
CA GLN A 90 7.26 10.18 16.35
C GLN A 90 8.08 11.23 17.11
N GLU A 91 9.36 11.40 16.78
CA GLU A 91 10.21 12.44 17.36
C GLU A 91 9.67 13.86 17.11
N ARG A 92 9.19 14.12 15.90
CA ARG A 92 8.57 15.40 15.57
C ARG A 92 7.24 15.61 16.27
N VAL A 93 6.41 14.58 16.39
CA VAL A 93 5.16 14.65 17.15
C VAL A 93 5.45 14.96 18.62
N ALA A 94 6.39 14.25 19.24
CA ALA A 94 6.81 14.53 20.62
C ALA A 94 7.34 15.97 20.78
N SER A 95 8.12 16.46 19.80
CA SER A 95 8.59 17.85 19.80
C SER A 95 7.45 18.86 19.68
N LEU A 96 6.46 18.59 18.82
CA LEU A 96 5.26 19.42 18.68
C LEU A 96 4.39 19.37 19.94
N GLU A 97 4.29 18.21 20.59
CA GLU A 97 3.61 18.07 21.86
C GLU A 97 4.28 18.94 22.94
N VAL A 98 5.61 18.97 23.03
CA VAL A 98 6.32 19.87 23.94
C VAL A 98 6.05 21.34 23.61
N ILE A 99 6.16 21.74 22.35
CA ILE A 99 5.92 23.13 21.91
C ILE A 99 4.47 23.56 22.17
N ALA A 100 3.52 22.65 21.94
CA ALA A 100 2.11 22.90 22.17
C ALA A 100 1.75 22.88 23.67
N THR A 101 2.48 22.11 24.48
CA THR A 101 2.20 21.97 25.90
C THR A 101 2.83 23.08 26.73
N ASP A 102 3.91 23.74 26.28
CA ASP A 102 4.51 24.85 27.03
C ASP A 102 4.61 26.26 26.38
N PRO A 103 3.54 26.77 25.74
CA PRO A 103 3.33 28.21 25.60
C PRO A 103 2.76 28.83 26.88
N GLY A 104 2.09 28.05 27.73
CA GLY A 104 1.33 28.54 28.90
C GLY A 104 2.19 29.02 30.07
N LEU A 105 3.27 28.30 30.43
CA LEU A 105 4.20 28.77 31.46
C LEU A 105 4.84 30.08 31.01
N ARG A 106 5.18 30.15 29.72
CA ARG A 106 5.82 31.31 29.09
C ARG A 106 4.92 32.54 29.11
N THR A 107 3.66 32.40 28.74
CA THR A 107 2.70 33.50 28.77
C THR A 107 2.37 33.90 30.21
N ALA A 108 2.26 32.95 31.14
CA ALA A 108 2.00 33.24 32.54
C ALA A 108 3.14 34.04 33.20
N GLN A 109 4.40 33.70 32.89
CA GLN A 109 5.56 34.47 33.35
C GLN A 109 5.58 35.88 32.78
N GLN A 110 5.28 36.04 31.48
CA GLN A 110 5.23 37.35 30.82
C GLN A 110 4.16 38.26 31.41
N ILE A 111 2.99 37.73 31.75
CA ILE A 111 1.94 38.52 32.41
C ILE A 111 2.39 39.01 33.78
N GLU A 112 3.11 38.16 34.52
CA GLU A 112 3.56 38.48 35.86
C GLU A 112 4.69 39.52 35.84
N GLU A 113 5.61 39.44 34.88
CA GLU A 113 6.61 40.49 34.64
C GLU A 113 5.97 41.85 34.30
N LEU A 114 4.94 41.85 33.45
CA LEU A 114 4.24 43.08 33.08
C LEU A 114 3.52 43.75 34.27
N ARG A 115 3.21 43.01 35.34
CA ARG A 115 2.55 43.55 36.54
C ARG A 115 3.50 44.26 37.50
N TYR A 116 4.79 43.92 37.46
CA TYR A 116 5.79 44.58 38.31
C TYR A 116 6.52 45.72 37.59
N LEU A 117 6.14 46.05 36.35
CA LEU A 117 6.67 47.23 35.67
C LEU A 117 6.17 48.50 36.36
N PRO A 118 7.06 49.42 36.76
CA PRO A 118 6.66 50.72 37.26
C PRO A 118 5.89 51.44 36.15
N SER A 119 4.73 51.99 36.51
CA SER A 119 3.87 52.64 35.53
C SER A 119 4.52 53.95 35.05
N ASP A 120 4.40 54.27 33.76
CA ASP A 120 4.85 55.55 33.18
C ASP A 120 4.14 56.78 33.80
N GLN A 121 3.24 56.57 34.77
CA GLN A 121 2.60 57.63 35.57
C GLN A 121 3.48 58.13 36.73
N ASP A 122 4.61 57.46 37.03
CA ASP A 122 5.53 57.83 38.11
C ASP A 122 6.72 58.69 37.63
N ARG A 123 6.62 59.35 36.46
CA ARG A 123 7.69 60.20 35.88
C ARG A 123 7.26 61.63 35.56
#